data_AF-A0A0L0N0P8-F1
#
_entry.id   AF-A0A0L0N0P8-F1
#
_cell.length_a   1.000
_cell.length_b   1.000
_cell.length_c   1.000
_cell.angle_alpha   90.00
_cell.angle_beta   90.00
_cell.angle_gamma   90.00
#
_symmetry.space_group_name_H-M   'P 1'
#
loop_
_entity.id
_entity.type
_entity.pdbx_description
1 polymer ?
#
loop_
_entity_poly.entity_id
_entity_poly.type
_entity_poly.pdbx_seq_one_letter_code
_entity_poly.pdbx_strand_id
1 'polypeptide(L)'
;SGSNTTAGNITTAASNTTTASTGRPTLSIAENVRFVPRFAFPAQQAARLGRVTHFSVKVMSLMPPSSKWFATPWRQTPAYQGGFLLDGGVHHAAAARLFLCGPDNRPASVRAFTDRVRDFLPPIDTVTAIVRTASGATGTFQHSAGTLMEAFEWEVACERGTVRSAGETVTAPEEALADLEFLEKMFRSGEQDGALLEYELQL
;
A
#
# COMPACT_ATOMS: atom_id res chain seq x y z
N SER A 1 11.13 27.98 1.52
CA SER A 1 10.05 27.68 0.55
C SER A 1 10.45 26.46 -0.24
N GLY A 2 9.57 25.46 -0.40
CA GLY A 2 9.89 24.18 -1.03
C GLY A 2 9.32 22.99 -0.27
N SER A 3 7.99 22.84 -0.28
CA SER A 3 7.29 21.70 0.30
C SER A 3 7.22 20.55 -0.73
N ASN A 4 8.10 19.56 -0.61
CA ASN A 4 7.95 18.28 -1.32
C ASN A 4 6.84 17.45 -0.63
N THR A 5 5.59 17.73 -0.99
CA THR A 5 4.42 16.96 -0.55
C THR A 5 3.91 16.10 -1.70
N THR A 6 4.30 14.83 -1.73
CA THR A 6 3.78 13.83 -2.69
C THR A 6 2.35 13.38 -2.34
N ALA A 7 1.88 13.65 -1.12
CA ALA A 7 0.54 13.32 -0.63
C ALA A 7 -0.50 14.41 -0.97
N GLY A 8 -0.76 14.60 -2.26
CA GLY A 8 -1.99 15.24 -2.74
C GLY A 8 -2.95 14.17 -3.28
N ASN A 9 -4.27 14.42 -3.26
CA ASN A 9 -5.27 13.53 -3.85
C ASN A 9 -4.84 13.09 -5.26
N ILE A 10 -5.03 11.81 -5.62
CA ILE A 10 -4.59 11.26 -6.91
C ILE A 10 -5.05 12.11 -8.10
N THR A 11 -6.26 12.68 -8.03
CA THR A 11 -6.81 13.59 -9.04
C THR A 11 -5.87 14.76 -9.37
N THR A 12 -5.19 15.33 -8.39
CA THR A 12 -4.25 16.45 -8.56
C THR A 12 -2.93 16.00 -9.15
N ALA A 13 -2.44 14.81 -8.77
CA ALA A 13 -1.22 14.23 -9.32
C ALA A 13 -1.42 13.80 -10.79
N ALA A 14 -2.55 13.17 -11.11
CA ALA A 14 -2.90 12.72 -12.46
C ALA A 14 -3.26 13.86 -13.43
N SER A 15 -3.80 14.99 -12.94
CA SER A 15 -4.13 16.13 -13.81
C SER A 15 -2.90 16.82 -14.40
N ASN A 16 -1.74 16.74 -13.73
CA ASN A 16 -0.49 17.37 -14.18
C ASN A 16 0.26 16.57 -15.26
N THR A 17 -0.17 15.35 -15.61
CA THR A 17 0.49 14.53 -16.64
C THR A 17 -0.22 14.53 -18.00
N THR A 18 -1.39 15.17 -18.14
CA THR A 18 -2.21 15.08 -19.36
C THR A 18 -2.07 16.25 -20.35
N THR A 19 -1.36 17.34 -20.01
CA THR A 19 -1.09 18.44 -20.94
C THR A 19 0.04 18.12 -21.91
N ALA A 20 -0.33 17.74 -23.13
CA ALA A 20 0.62 17.43 -24.20
C ALA A 20 1.42 18.68 -24.64
N SER A 21 2.68 18.74 -24.24
CA SER A 21 3.70 19.58 -24.89
C SER A 21 5.00 18.80 -25.11
N THR A 22 5.79 19.21 -26.10
CA THR A 22 6.94 18.46 -26.61
C THR A 22 8.12 18.50 -25.65
N GLY A 23 8.35 17.39 -24.95
CA GLY A 23 9.41 17.23 -23.96
C GLY A 23 8.83 16.64 -22.68
N ARG A 24 8.51 15.34 -22.67
CA ARG A 24 7.86 14.67 -21.54
C ARG A 24 8.77 14.75 -20.30
N PRO A 25 8.39 15.44 -19.21
CA PRO A 25 9.08 15.29 -17.95
C PRO A 25 8.76 13.90 -17.39
N THR A 26 9.79 13.11 -17.10
CA THR A 26 9.59 11.83 -16.40
C THR A 26 9.26 12.12 -14.94
N LEU A 27 8.02 11.84 -14.53
CA LEU A 27 7.65 11.84 -13.11
C LEU A 27 8.22 10.58 -12.44
N SER A 28 9.48 10.66 -12.03
CA SER A 28 10.11 9.64 -11.19
C SER A 28 9.91 9.99 -9.71
N ILE A 29 9.36 9.02 -8.99
CA ILE A 29 9.45 8.89 -7.54
C ILE A 29 10.27 7.57 -7.42
N ALA A 30 11.38 7.50 -6.67
CA ALA A 30 12.40 6.42 -6.83
C ALA A 30 12.73 5.66 -5.52
N GLU A 31 12.77 4.32 -5.56
CA GLU A 31 12.76 3.43 -4.39
C GLU A 31 13.86 2.37 -4.43
N ASN A 32 13.67 1.44 -3.52
CA ASN A 32 14.60 0.49 -2.97
C ASN A 32 13.90 -0.72 -2.33
N VAL A 33 12.62 -0.70 -1.89
CA VAL A 33 11.85 -1.94 -1.58
C VAL A 33 11.93 -2.94 -2.73
N ARG A 34 11.84 -2.45 -3.98
CA ARG A 34 12.02 -3.22 -5.23
C ARG A 34 13.40 -3.88 -5.37
N PHE A 35 14.41 -3.31 -4.71
CA PHE A 35 15.80 -3.76 -4.74
C PHE A 35 16.26 -4.42 -3.42
N VAL A 36 15.40 -4.52 -2.40
CA VAL A 36 15.67 -5.30 -1.18
C VAL A 36 15.63 -6.79 -1.54
N PRO A 37 16.75 -7.54 -1.38
CA PRO A 37 16.79 -8.95 -1.77
C PRO A 37 15.73 -9.82 -1.10
N ARG A 38 15.27 -9.42 0.10
CA ARG A 38 14.25 -10.10 0.88
C ARG A 38 12.81 -9.95 0.36
N PHE A 39 12.53 -9.10 -0.62
CA PHE A 39 11.26 -9.13 -1.38
C PHE A 39 11.46 -9.71 -2.78
N ALA A 40 12.55 -9.35 -3.46
CA ALA A 40 12.89 -9.87 -4.78
C ALA A 40 13.08 -11.41 -4.80
N PHE A 41 13.79 -11.98 -3.81
CA PHE A 41 14.03 -13.42 -3.76
C PHE A 41 12.73 -14.23 -3.50
N PRO A 42 11.87 -13.88 -2.52
CA PRO A 42 10.54 -14.47 -2.40
C PRO A 42 9.69 -14.40 -3.66
N ALA A 43 9.61 -13.24 -4.32
CA ALA A 43 8.84 -13.09 -5.56
C ALA A 43 9.38 -14.01 -6.68
N GLN A 44 10.70 -14.13 -6.81
CA GLN A 44 11.34 -15.07 -7.74
C GLN A 44 11.08 -16.54 -7.39
N GLN A 45 10.94 -16.91 -6.11
CA GLN A 45 10.52 -18.26 -5.74
C GLN A 45 9.03 -18.48 -6.03
N ALA A 46 8.16 -17.52 -5.71
CA ALA A 46 6.72 -17.62 -5.95
C ALA A 46 6.40 -17.87 -7.45
N ALA A 47 7.10 -17.18 -8.35
CA ALA A 47 7.00 -17.37 -9.80
C ALA A 47 7.31 -18.81 -10.27
N ARG A 48 8.13 -19.57 -9.51
CA ARG A 48 8.45 -20.98 -9.82
C ARG A 48 7.39 -21.96 -9.31
N LEU A 49 6.51 -21.53 -8.41
CA LEU A 49 5.50 -22.36 -7.75
C LEU A 49 4.14 -22.36 -8.47
N GLY A 50 4.03 -21.71 -9.63
CA GLY A 50 2.80 -21.67 -10.43
C GLY A 50 1.98 -20.41 -10.15
N ARG A 51 0.70 -20.42 -10.55
CA ARG A 51 -0.18 -19.27 -10.40
C ARG A 51 -0.45 -18.99 -8.91
N VAL A 52 -0.56 -17.71 -8.55
CA VAL A 52 -1.02 -17.28 -7.22
C VAL A 52 -2.48 -17.70 -7.02
N THR A 53 -2.79 -18.23 -5.84
CA THR A 53 -4.14 -18.62 -5.43
C THR A 53 -4.68 -17.72 -4.32
N HIS A 54 -3.82 -17.38 -3.35
CA HIS A 54 -4.14 -16.54 -2.20
C HIS A 54 -2.92 -15.73 -1.76
N PHE A 55 -3.16 -14.65 -1.00
CA PHE A 55 -2.11 -13.91 -0.33
C PHE A 55 -2.59 -13.28 0.98
N SER A 56 -1.62 -12.93 1.83
CA SER A 56 -1.85 -12.17 3.06
C SER A 56 -0.73 -11.16 3.26
N VAL A 57 -1.11 -9.91 3.54
CA VAL A 57 -0.21 -8.85 3.97
C VAL A 57 -0.73 -8.33 5.30
N LYS A 58 0.14 -8.34 6.32
CA LYS A 58 -0.23 -7.97 7.69
C LYS A 58 0.86 -7.09 8.30
N VAL A 59 0.53 -5.81 8.45
CA VAL A 59 1.38 -4.80 9.10
C VAL A 59 0.63 -4.24 10.30
N MET A 60 1.09 -4.59 11.50
CA MET A 60 0.46 -4.21 12.75
C MET A 60 1.52 -3.61 13.67
N SER A 61 1.27 -2.39 14.15
CA SER A 61 2.13 -1.67 15.08
C SER A 61 1.34 -0.59 15.83
N LEU A 62 1.93 -0.06 16.89
CA LEU A 62 1.51 1.21 17.48
C LEU A 62 2.47 2.32 17.04
N MET A 63 1.93 3.44 16.56
CA MET A 63 2.64 4.71 16.43
C MET A 63 2.41 5.54 17.70
N PRO A 64 3.28 5.49 18.73
CA PRO A 64 3.03 6.20 19.98
C PRO A 64 3.24 7.71 19.82
N PRO A 65 2.56 8.57 20.61
CA PRO A 65 2.76 10.02 20.58
C PRO A 65 4.21 10.47 20.91
N SER A 66 4.99 9.64 21.59
CA SER A 66 6.42 9.85 21.87
C SER A 66 7.33 9.64 20.65
N SER A 67 6.80 9.11 19.55
CA SER A 67 7.56 8.90 18.32
C SER A 67 7.97 10.21 17.67
N LYS A 68 9.25 10.32 17.28
CA LYS A 68 9.75 11.46 16.47
C LYS A 68 8.97 11.65 15.16
N TRP A 69 8.34 10.59 14.64
CA TRP A 69 7.50 10.64 13.45
C TRP A 69 6.16 11.32 13.76
N PHE A 70 5.52 10.97 14.89
CA PHE A 70 4.31 11.62 15.38
C PHE A 70 4.50 13.10 15.74
N ALA A 71 5.69 13.49 16.20
CA ALA A 71 5.99 14.86 16.59
C ALA A 71 5.93 15.90 15.44
N THR A 72 5.76 15.49 14.18
CA THR A 72 5.66 16.41 13.03
C THR A 72 4.23 16.95 12.83
N PRO A 73 3.98 18.28 12.82
CA PRO A 73 2.62 18.83 12.84
C PRO A 73 1.71 18.34 11.71
N TRP A 74 2.25 18.17 10.50
CA TRP A 74 1.49 17.73 9.33
C TRP A 74 0.97 16.29 9.41
N ARG A 75 1.44 15.48 10.36
CA ARG A 75 0.92 14.15 10.66
C ARG A 75 -0.12 14.14 11.80
N GLN A 76 -0.14 15.19 12.63
CA GLN A 76 -1.15 15.38 13.67
C GLN A 76 -2.43 15.99 13.10
N THR A 77 -2.30 16.80 12.05
CA THR A 77 -3.40 17.33 11.23
C THR A 77 -3.12 17.07 9.75
N PRO A 78 -3.31 15.82 9.29
CA PRO A 78 -3.08 15.45 7.88
C PRO A 78 -4.09 16.11 6.96
N ALA A 79 -3.60 16.77 5.91
CA ALA A 79 -4.41 17.36 4.84
C ALA A 79 -4.68 16.37 3.67
N TYR A 80 -4.50 15.07 3.93
CA TYR A 80 -4.55 13.98 2.97
C TYR A 80 -5.26 12.76 3.58
N GLN A 81 -5.84 11.92 2.73
CA GLN A 81 -6.61 10.74 3.14
C GLN A 81 -5.73 9.71 3.88
N GLY A 82 -6.32 8.94 4.80
CA GLY A 82 -5.65 7.81 5.47
C GLY A 82 -4.56 8.16 6.50
N GLY A 83 -4.06 9.40 6.57
CA GLY A 83 -3.10 9.82 7.59
C GLY A 83 -1.87 8.91 7.64
N PHE A 84 -1.54 8.37 8.82
CA PHE A 84 -0.41 7.43 8.98
C PHE A 84 -0.51 6.19 8.09
N LEU A 85 -1.72 5.73 7.76
CA LEU A 85 -1.90 4.59 6.85
C LEU A 85 -1.48 4.90 5.41
N LEU A 86 -1.60 6.16 4.96
CA LEU A 86 -1.11 6.56 3.62
C LEU A 86 0.39 6.86 3.65
N ASP A 87 0.86 7.59 4.67
CA ASP A 87 2.27 8.00 4.81
C ASP A 87 3.23 6.81 4.91
N GLY A 88 2.92 5.81 5.73
CA GLY A 88 3.70 4.56 5.80
C GLY A 88 3.26 3.49 4.81
N GLY A 89 1.96 3.43 4.49
CA GLY A 89 1.37 2.31 3.76
C GLY A 89 1.80 2.19 2.31
N VAL A 90 2.29 3.27 1.67
CA VAL A 90 2.80 3.20 0.29
C VAL A 90 3.93 2.18 0.15
N HIS A 91 4.80 2.04 1.16
CA HIS A 91 5.86 1.02 1.18
C HIS A 91 5.29 -0.40 1.32
N HIS A 92 4.19 -0.56 2.05
CA HIS A 92 3.55 -1.85 2.27
C HIS A 92 2.74 -2.28 1.04
N ALA A 93 2.13 -1.32 0.33
CA ALA A 93 1.51 -1.49 -0.98
C ALA A 93 2.54 -1.89 -2.05
N ALA A 94 3.66 -1.16 -2.14
CA ALA A 94 4.77 -1.49 -3.03
C ALA A 94 5.33 -2.89 -2.74
N ALA A 95 5.58 -3.22 -1.47
CA ALA A 95 6.00 -4.56 -1.05
C ALA A 95 4.97 -5.64 -1.42
N ALA A 96 3.67 -5.37 -1.28
CA ALA A 96 2.60 -6.29 -1.67
C ALA A 96 2.57 -6.54 -3.18
N ARG A 97 2.64 -5.49 -4.01
CA ARG A 97 2.64 -5.59 -5.48
C ARG A 97 3.90 -6.28 -6.01
N LEU A 98 5.05 -6.10 -5.36
CA LEU A 98 6.26 -6.89 -5.63
C LEU A 98 6.11 -8.37 -5.29
N PHE A 99 5.46 -8.70 -4.16
CA PHE A 99 5.23 -10.09 -3.76
C PHE A 99 4.23 -10.78 -4.70
N LEU A 100 3.26 -10.01 -5.22
CA LEU A 100 2.26 -10.39 -6.21
C LEU A 100 2.73 -10.16 -7.66
N CYS A 101 3.98 -10.50 -7.97
CA CYS A 101 4.58 -10.27 -9.30
C CYS A 101 3.70 -10.73 -10.48
N GLY A 102 3.69 -9.91 -11.53
CA GLY A 102 3.13 -10.22 -12.86
C GLY A 102 1.76 -9.58 -13.13
N PRO A 103 1.43 -9.27 -14.39
CA PRO A 103 0.22 -8.53 -14.77
C PRO A 103 -1.08 -9.26 -14.40
N ASP A 104 -1.04 -10.61 -14.35
CA ASP A 104 -2.16 -11.43 -13.92
C ASP A 104 -2.48 -11.25 -12.42
N ASN A 105 -1.49 -10.87 -11.60
CA ASN A 105 -1.64 -10.78 -10.15
C ASN A 105 -1.87 -9.35 -9.66
N ARG A 106 -1.98 -8.37 -10.57
CA ARG A 106 -2.35 -6.98 -10.25
C ARG A 106 -3.71 -6.92 -9.54
N PRO A 107 -3.91 -6.00 -8.58
CA PRO A 107 -5.22 -5.76 -7.97
C PRO A 107 -6.26 -5.38 -9.03
N ALA A 108 -7.43 -6.03 -8.98
CA ALA A 108 -8.58 -5.73 -9.84
C ALA A 108 -9.66 -5.00 -9.05
N SER A 109 -10.03 -5.52 -7.86
CA SER A 109 -11.01 -4.86 -6.99
C SER A 109 -10.78 -5.11 -5.50
N VAL A 110 -11.38 -4.27 -4.66
CA VAL A 110 -11.22 -4.28 -3.21
C VAL A 110 -12.53 -4.03 -2.46
N ARG A 111 -12.64 -4.60 -1.27
CA ARG A 111 -13.56 -4.20 -0.19
C ARG A 111 -12.77 -4.02 1.08
N ALA A 112 -13.03 -2.97 1.85
CA ALA A 112 -12.33 -2.71 3.09
C ALA A 112 -13.23 -2.13 4.18
N PHE A 113 -12.81 -2.34 5.43
CA PHE A 113 -13.30 -1.59 6.59
C PHE A 113 -12.13 -0.82 7.20
N THR A 114 -12.41 0.41 7.63
CA THR A 114 -11.45 1.32 8.25
C THR A 114 -11.93 1.72 9.65
N ASP A 115 -10.99 1.99 10.55
CA ASP A 115 -11.29 2.43 11.90
C ASP A 115 -10.22 3.41 12.42
N ARG A 116 -10.54 4.13 13.49
CA ARG A 116 -9.64 4.99 14.26
C ARG A 116 -9.57 4.45 15.69
N VAL A 117 -8.76 3.43 15.88
CA VAL A 117 -8.59 2.73 17.17
C VAL A 117 -7.96 3.65 18.23
N ARG A 118 -7.21 4.69 17.81
CA ARG A 118 -6.61 5.72 18.65
C ARG A 118 -7.07 7.12 18.25
N ASP A 119 -7.72 7.80 19.17
CA ASP A 119 -8.15 9.20 19.01
C ASP A 119 -7.01 10.16 18.65
N PHE A 120 -5.76 9.84 18.98
CA PHE A 120 -4.61 10.69 18.62
C PHE A 120 -4.05 10.45 17.20
N LEU A 121 -4.56 9.47 16.43
CA LEU A 121 -4.13 9.17 15.06
C LEU A 121 -5.24 9.48 14.03
N PRO A 122 -5.44 10.75 13.62
CA PRO A 122 -6.39 11.11 12.56
C PRO A 122 -5.88 10.74 11.15
N PRO A 123 -6.79 10.62 10.16
CA PRO A 123 -8.25 10.55 10.31
C PRO A 123 -8.73 9.13 10.68
N ILE A 124 -7.97 8.12 10.27
CA ILE A 124 -8.10 6.69 10.56
C ILE A 124 -6.69 6.14 10.82
N ASP A 125 -6.60 5.02 11.56
CA ASP A 125 -5.32 4.40 11.91
C ASP A 125 -5.27 2.89 11.66
N THR A 126 -6.38 2.32 11.18
CA THR A 126 -6.56 0.89 10.95
C THR A 126 -7.37 0.66 9.67
N VAL A 127 -6.92 -0.28 8.83
CA VAL A 127 -7.65 -0.80 7.68
C VAL A 127 -7.52 -2.32 7.61
N THR A 128 -8.62 -3.00 7.27
CA THR A 128 -8.64 -4.42 6.89
C THR A 128 -9.39 -4.55 5.58
N ALA A 129 -8.69 -5.04 4.54
CA ALA A 129 -9.18 -5.14 3.18
C ALA A 129 -9.10 -6.57 2.64
N ILE A 130 -10.07 -6.92 1.81
CA ILE A 130 -10.07 -8.11 0.95
C ILE A 130 -9.88 -7.62 -0.49
N VAL A 131 -8.84 -8.10 -1.15
CA VAL A 131 -8.43 -7.70 -2.50
C VAL A 131 -8.55 -8.91 -3.43
N ARG A 132 -9.07 -8.69 -4.63
CA ARG A 132 -9.09 -9.67 -5.73
C ARG A 132 -8.12 -9.24 -6.83
N THR A 133 -7.33 -10.17 -7.36
CA THR A 133 -6.43 -9.94 -8.49
C THR A 133 -7.13 -10.14 -9.84
N ALA A 134 -6.51 -9.69 -10.93
CA ALA A 134 -6.99 -9.97 -12.29
C ALA A 134 -7.07 -11.50 -12.60
N SER A 135 -6.18 -12.31 -12.02
CA SER A 135 -6.18 -13.78 -12.08
C SER A 135 -7.24 -14.47 -11.21
N GLY A 136 -8.06 -13.70 -10.50
CA GLY A 136 -9.11 -14.19 -9.61
C GLY A 136 -8.62 -14.67 -8.24
N ALA A 137 -7.30 -14.60 -7.96
CA ALA A 137 -6.79 -14.86 -6.61
C ALA A 137 -7.38 -13.84 -5.62
N THR A 138 -7.62 -14.28 -4.38
CA THR A 138 -8.17 -13.41 -3.33
C THR A 138 -7.22 -13.41 -2.14
N GLY A 139 -6.96 -12.24 -1.58
CA GLY A 139 -6.08 -12.10 -0.43
C GLY A 139 -6.47 -10.96 0.49
N THR A 140 -5.79 -10.88 1.63
CA THR A 140 -6.05 -9.87 2.67
C THR A 140 -4.92 -8.87 2.76
N PHE A 141 -5.26 -7.60 2.93
CA PHE A 141 -4.32 -6.54 3.33
C PHE A 141 -4.80 -5.94 4.64
N GLN A 142 -4.00 -6.06 5.69
CA GLN A 142 -4.28 -5.50 7.01
C GLN A 142 -3.15 -4.55 7.39
N HIS A 143 -3.49 -3.29 7.66
CA HIS A 143 -2.53 -2.29 8.13
C HIS A 143 -3.12 -1.53 9.31
N SER A 144 -2.43 -1.53 10.46
CA SER A 144 -2.79 -0.70 11.62
C SER A 144 -1.55 -0.07 12.24
N ALA A 145 -1.65 1.24 12.50
CA ALA A 145 -0.74 2.04 13.30
C ALA A 145 -1.30 2.34 14.71
N GLY A 146 -2.53 1.92 15.01
CA GLY A 146 -3.20 2.13 16.31
C GLY A 146 -3.23 0.91 17.24
N THR A 147 -2.97 -0.29 16.71
CA THR A 147 -3.09 -1.56 17.43
C THR A 147 -1.92 -1.83 18.38
N LEU A 148 -2.13 -2.72 19.36
CA LEU A 148 -1.05 -3.29 20.20
C LEU A 148 -0.53 -4.64 19.66
N MET A 149 -1.07 -5.11 18.54
CA MET A 149 -0.50 -6.27 17.84
C MET A 149 0.77 -5.86 17.10
N GLU A 150 1.78 -6.73 17.11
CA GLU A 150 3.00 -6.57 16.32
C GLU A 150 3.00 -7.61 15.19
N ALA A 151 3.10 -7.15 13.94
CA ALA A 151 3.24 -8.00 12.76
C ALA A 151 3.85 -7.21 11.61
N PHE A 152 4.73 -7.85 10.84
CA PHE A 152 5.27 -7.31 9.60
C PHE A 152 5.48 -8.48 8.64
N GLU A 153 4.39 -8.95 8.02
CA GLU A 153 4.30 -10.26 7.38
C GLU A 153 3.69 -10.19 5.97
N TRP A 154 4.32 -10.88 5.02
CA TRP A 154 3.84 -11.10 3.65
C TRP A 154 3.84 -12.60 3.38
N GLU A 155 2.75 -13.14 2.87
CA GLU A 155 2.63 -14.54 2.45
C GLU A 155 1.85 -14.65 1.15
N VAL A 156 2.31 -15.50 0.24
CA VAL A 156 1.64 -15.87 -1.02
C VAL A 156 1.57 -17.39 -1.12
N ALA A 157 0.41 -17.90 -1.49
CA ALA A 157 0.19 -19.30 -1.79
C ALA A 157 0.00 -19.49 -3.30
N CYS A 158 0.91 -20.24 -3.92
CA CYS A 158 0.84 -20.65 -5.32
C CYS A 158 0.39 -22.12 -5.44
N GLU A 159 0.07 -22.55 -6.66
CA GLU A 159 -0.39 -23.92 -6.98
C GLU A 159 0.52 -25.06 -6.48
N ARG A 160 1.83 -24.81 -6.28
CA ARG A 160 2.82 -25.81 -5.85
C ARG A 160 3.55 -25.47 -4.54
N GLY A 161 3.05 -24.52 -3.75
CA GLY A 161 3.63 -24.19 -2.43
C GLY A 161 3.41 -22.74 -2.01
N THR A 162 3.93 -22.37 -0.84
CA THR A 162 3.83 -21.01 -0.29
C THR A 162 5.20 -20.33 -0.18
N VAL A 163 5.18 -19.01 -0.11
CA VAL A 163 6.36 -18.18 0.18
C VAL A 163 5.97 -17.13 1.21
N ARG A 164 6.79 -16.93 2.25
CA ARG A 164 6.55 -15.98 3.34
C ARG A 164 7.80 -15.14 3.66
N SER A 165 7.58 -13.90 4.08
CA SER A 165 8.60 -12.97 4.60
C SER A 165 8.06 -12.32 5.88
N ALA A 166 8.88 -12.23 6.94
CA ALA A 166 8.47 -11.67 8.24
C ALA A 166 9.59 -10.83 8.90
N GLY A 167 9.25 -9.68 9.48
CA GLY A 167 10.14 -8.77 10.24
C GLY A 167 10.55 -7.49 9.48
N GLU A 168 10.77 -6.38 10.17
CA GLU A 168 10.93 -5.03 9.56
C GLU A 168 12.13 -4.85 8.62
N THR A 169 11.95 -3.99 7.60
CA THR A 169 12.99 -3.15 6.97
C THR A 169 12.29 -1.97 6.29
N VAL A 170 12.78 -0.73 6.47
CA VAL A 170 12.16 0.50 5.94
C VAL A 170 13.04 1.13 4.87
N THR A 171 12.50 1.42 3.67
CA THR A 171 13.12 2.32 2.66
C THR A 171 12.09 2.73 1.56
N ALA A 172 12.27 3.85 0.84
CA ALA A 172 11.24 4.61 0.06
C ALA A 172 11.71 5.14 -1.34
N PRO A 173 10.85 5.74 -2.23
CA PRO A 173 9.43 5.44 -2.65
C PRO A 173 9.15 5.49 -4.20
N GLU A 174 8.51 4.49 -4.87
CA GLU A 174 8.49 4.36 -6.36
C GLU A 174 7.28 3.67 -6.95
N GLU A 175 6.96 3.95 -8.23
CA GLU A 175 5.68 3.55 -8.85
C GLU A 175 4.48 4.02 -8.02
N ALA A 176 4.71 5.11 -7.27
CA ALA A 176 3.86 5.61 -6.22
C ALA A 176 2.41 5.86 -6.66
N LEU A 177 2.13 6.14 -7.94
CA LEU A 177 0.76 6.41 -8.38
C LEU A 177 -0.16 5.18 -8.24
N ALA A 178 0.34 3.99 -8.54
CA ALA A 178 -0.42 2.74 -8.39
C ALA A 178 -0.49 2.29 -6.92
N ASP A 179 0.55 2.56 -6.12
CA ASP A 179 0.55 2.28 -4.67
C ASP A 179 -0.37 3.23 -3.88
N LEU A 180 -0.40 4.51 -4.26
CA LEU A 180 -1.37 5.49 -3.78
C LEU A 180 -2.79 5.07 -4.15
N GLU A 181 -3.04 4.64 -5.40
CA GLU A 181 -4.37 4.15 -5.80
C GLU A 181 -4.78 2.91 -4.99
N PHE A 182 -3.84 1.98 -4.78
CA PHE A 182 -4.05 0.75 -4.03
C PHE A 182 -4.65 1.05 -2.65
N LEU A 183 -4.09 2.05 -1.95
CA LEU A 183 -4.49 2.51 -0.63
C LEU A 183 -5.73 3.42 -0.67
N GLU A 184 -5.80 4.38 -1.60
CA GLU A 184 -6.91 5.33 -1.71
C GLU A 184 -8.24 4.60 -1.95
N LYS A 185 -8.27 3.55 -2.79
CA LYS A 185 -9.49 2.73 -2.98
C LYS A 185 -9.83 1.90 -1.75
N MET A 186 -8.86 1.48 -0.93
CA MET A 186 -9.16 0.85 0.37
C MET A 186 -9.84 1.84 1.32
N PHE A 187 -9.29 3.06 1.45
CA PHE A 187 -9.85 4.08 2.34
C PHE A 187 -11.24 4.53 1.86
N ARG A 188 -11.41 4.79 0.57
CA ARG A 188 -12.73 5.09 -0.05
C ARG A 188 -13.74 3.95 0.10
N SER A 189 -13.31 2.69 0.07
CA SER A 189 -14.20 1.54 0.31
C SER A 189 -14.66 1.50 1.77
N GLY A 190 -13.77 1.79 2.73
CA GLY A 190 -14.11 1.92 4.15
C GLY A 190 -15.04 3.10 4.45
N GLU A 191 -14.82 4.25 3.81
CA GLU A 191 -15.71 5.43 3.84
C GLU A 191 -17.11 5.17 3.23
N GLN A 192 -17.28 4.06 2.50
CA GLN A 192 -18.52 3.65 1.83
C GLN A 192 -19.03 2.30 2.36
N ASP A 193 -18.82 2.03 3.66
CA ASP A 193 -19.31 0.83 4.36
C ASP A 193 -18.94 -0.51 3.68
N GLY A 194 -17.74 -0.58 3.09
CA GLY A 194 -17.24 -1.78 2.41
C GLY A 194 -17.76 -1.97 0.98
N ALA A 195 -18.14 -0.88 0.31
CA ALA A 195 -18.48 -0.87 -1.11
C ALA A 195 -17.34 -1.47 -1.97
N LEU A 196 -17.70 -2.22 -3.02
CA LEU A 196 -16.75 -2.77 -3.97
C LEU A 196 -16.22 -1.65 -4.88
N LEU A 197 -14.91 -1.45 -4.90
CA LEU A 197 -14.26 -0.49 -5.80
C LEU A 197 -13.27 -1.23 -6.72
N GLU A 198 -13.34 -0.93 -8.01
CA GLU A 198 -12.40 -1.41 -9.04
C GLU A 198 -11.17 -0.50 -9.10
N TYR A 199 -10.01 -1.07 -9.47
CA TYR A 199 -8.77 -0.33 -9.70
C TYR A 199 -8.57 0.02 -11.18
N GLU A 200 -7.97 1.18 -11.45
CA GLU A 200 -7.85 1.80 -12.78
C GLU A 200 -6.39 2.04 -13.21
N LEU A 201 -5.46 2.27 -12.26
CA LEU A 201 -4.06 2.63 -12.52
C LEU A 201 -3.08 1.46 -12.32
N GLN A 202 -3.58 0.26 -12.04
CA GLN A 202 -2.77 -0.96 -11.91
C GLN A 202 -2.41 -1.49 -13.30
N LEU A 203 -1.23 -1.14 -13.79
CA LEU A 203 -0.63 -1.72 -15.00
C LEU A 203 0.03 -3.08 -14.72
#